data_AF-A0A8J1U4B6-F1
#
_entry.id   AF-A0A8J1U4B6-F1
#
_cell.length_a   1.000
_cell.length_b   1.000
_cell.length_c   1.000
_cell.angle_alpha   90.00
_cell.angle_beta   90.00
_cell.angle_gamma   90.00
#
_symmetry.space_group_name_H-M   'P 1'
#
loop_
_entity.id
_entity.type
_entity.pdbx_description
1 polymer ?
#
loop_
_entity_poly.entity_id
_entity_poly.type
_entity_poly.pdbx_seq_one_letter_code
_entity_poly.pdbx_strand_id
1 'polypeptide(L)'
;MAIKLGRKMRIKWSDVGLGFLVVYISGIILMYVLYRTSQQHVENVSHWRSKNAKMDLNPVENTEDSEEQFIDQSDYKAGLNNFEFIKLDHRTYFLTGYLDTRQDVHYVRVLTILKTTQHIHQPDDRHPIYCYINMANGKVIRMNSTVYEFSENHSNIFGGFFLSCKIPKWSYNLIAKATEVHMSKSKDFEKDLAVAVPLEHFHDGPARHEFGVCVPPIFNIWDKITRQKLVEFLEMTTILGADHFYMYIFRGEETDRIINEDLQCVLESYEEAEKLTLYDWNVPVSKEDIHYYGQLLSIQHCLYSNMFKSKYLAFNDLDEFIVPKTELTWNKMVSSIAIEDNKPPAGYVFKSAIFPPSISRPKGIKPLITMSSIGRTKINPFRTKCIVKPERVYEMGIHHVAKVQEECMIVNVPEETCLVHHFRNCQQDEHEDCSTIQPDDSMSIHKTKLEPKYAIAYLKAVKYCNAVYNDDGKDTVE
;
A
#
# COMPACT_ATOMS: atom_id res chain seq x y z
N MET A 1 11.63 2.62 57.78
CA MET A 1 12.39 1.47 57.27
C MET A 1 11.41 0.30 57.12
N ALA A 2 11.37 -0.31 55.94
CA ALA A 2 10.61 -1.50 55.53
C ALA A 2 9.05 -1.44 55.50
N ILE A 3 8.56 -1.41 54.26
CA ILE A 3 7.20 -1.73 53.79
C ILE A 3 6.96 -3.25 53.90
N LYS A 4 5.75 -3.67 54.27
CA LYS A 4 5.16 -4.92 53.77
C LYS A 4 3.64 -4.77 53.60
N LEU A 5 3.23 -4.52 52.36
CA LEU A 5 1.85 -4.58 51.89
C LEU A 5 1.45 -6.05 51.70
N GLY A 6 0.39 -6.49 52.37
CA GLY A 6 -0.32 -7.73 52.04
C GLY A 6 -1.73 -7.38 51.56
N ARG A 7 -1.97 -7.40 50.24
CA ARG A 7 -3.33 -7.33 49.68
C ARG A 7 -3.60 -8.58 48.83
N LYS A 8 -4.66 -9.31 49.21
CA LYS A 8 -5.21 -10.47 48.48
C LYS A 8 -5.92 -9.98 47.22
N MET A 9 -5.50 -10.45 46.04
CA MET A 9 -6.28 -10.41 44.79
C MET A 9 -7.21 -11.63 44.73
N ARG A 10 -8.46 -11.43 44.27
CA ARG A 10 -9.39 -12.51 43.90
C ARG A 10 -9.96 -12.20 42.52
N ILE A 11 -9.87 -13.16 41.60
CA ILE A 11 -10.47 -13.10 40.26
C ILE A 11 -11.66 -14.05 40.26
N LYS A 12 -12.83 -13.60 39.79
CA LYS A 12 -14.01 -14.43 39.51
C LYS A 12 -14.24 -14.49 38.00
N TRP A 13 -14.47 -15.68 37.48
CA TRP A 13 -14.76 -15.93 36.07
C TRP A 13 -16.25 -16.24 35.88
N SER A 14 -16.80 -15.84 34.73
CA SER A 14 -18.11 -16.27 34.22
C SER A 14 -17.93 -17.20 33.02
N ASP A 15 -18.91 -18.06 32.76
CA ASP A 15 -18.85 -19.13 31.73
C ASP A 15 -18.74 -18.63 30.27
N VAL A 16 -18.68 -17.32 30.05
CA VAL A 16 -18.62 -16.67 28.72
C VAL A 16 -17.25 -16.00 28.45
N GLY A 17 -16.21 -16.34 29.21
CA GLY A 17 -14.84 -15.88 28.96
C GLY A 17 -14.51 -14.46 29.47
N LEU A 18 -15.45 -13.79 30.15
CA LEU A 18 -15.20 -12.56 30.91
C LEU A 18 -14.78 -12.87 32.36
N GLY A 19 -13.66 -12.29 32.79
CA GLY A 19 -13.24 -12.20 34.19
C GLY A 19 -13.20 -10.75 34.67
N PHE A 20 -13.54 -10.51 35.94
CA PHE A 20 -13.39 -9.20 36.57
C PHE A 20 -12.24 -9.22 37.58
N LEU A 21 -11.35 -8.24 37.51
CA LEU A 21 -10.28 -8.00 38.48
C LEU A 21 -10.59 -6.74 39.28
N VAL A 22 -10.73 -6.88 40.60
CA VAL A 22 -11.00 -5.74 41.50
C VAL A 22 -9.76 -5.45 42.33
N VAL A 23 -9.27 -4.22 42.27
CA VAL A 23 -8.10 -3.76 43.03
C VAL A 23 -8.49 -2.61 43.93
N TYR A 24 -8.15 -2.74 45.21
CA TYR A 24 -8.29 -1.66 46.19
C TYR A 24 -6.96 -0.98 46.38
N ILE A 25 -6.90 0.34 46.17
CA ILE A 25 -5.75 1.19 46.52
C ILE A 25 -6.26 2.42 47.25
N SER A 26 -5.76 2.63 48.48
CA SER A 26 -5.97 3.83 49.31
C SER A 26 -7.40 4.40 49.32
N GLY A 27 -8.42 3.54 49.43
CA GLY A 27 -9.83 3.95 49.54
C GLY A 27 -10.60 4.01 48.22
N ILE A 28 -9.95 3.76 47.07
CA ILE A 28 -10.59 3.72 45.74
C ILE A 28 -10.69 2.26 45.25
N ILE A 29 -11.83 1.93 44.64
CA ILE A 29 -12.11 0.64 43.98
C ILE A 29 -11.91 0.81 42.48
N LEU A 30 -11.00 0.02 41.89
CA LEU A 30 -10.85 -0.09 40.43
C LEU A 30 -11.26 -1.50 40.00
N MET A 31 -12.18 -1.60 39.02
CA MET A 31 -12.58 -2.86 38.39
C MET A 31 -12.06 -2.91 36.95
N TYR A 32 -11.40 -4.01 36.58
CA TYR A 32 -10.94 -4.31 35.23
C TYR A 32 -11.70 -5.52 34.68
N VAL A 33 -12.01 -5.50 33.38
CA VAL A 33 -12.61 -6.62 32.64
C VAL A 33 -11.53 -7.29 31.79
N LEU A 34 -11.41 -8.61 31.87
CA LEU A 34 -10.42 -9.42 31.16
C LEU A 34 -11.13 -10.46 30.30
N TYR A 35 -10.72 -10.61 29.04
CA TYR A 35 -11.20 -11.66 28.13
C TYR A 35 -10.10 -12.70 27.88
N ARG A 36 -10.50 -13.97 27.75
CA ARG A 36 -9.59 -15.10 27.45
C ARG A 36 -10.12 -15.91 26.27
N THR A 37 -9.33 -16.05 25.21
CA THR A 37 -9.59 -16.99 24.09
C THR A 37 -8.45 -18.01 23.99
N SER A 38 -8.75 -19.31 24.16
CA SER A 38 -7.81 -20.41 23.89
C SER A 38 -8.50 -21.55 23.14
N GLN A 39 -7.86 -22.01 22.07
CA GLN A 39 -8.24 -23.16 21.23
C GLN A 39 -7.94 -24.53 21.88
N GLN A 40 -8.64 -25.60 21.46
CA GLN A 40 -8.09 -26.76 20.69
C GLN A 40 -9.11 -27.91 20.47
N HIS A 41 -8.92 -28.61 19.33
CA HIS A 41 -9.59 -29.81 18.80
C HIS A 41 -9.52 -31.08 19.68
N VAL A 42 -10.41 -32.07 19.43
CA VAL A 42 -10.09 -33.45 18.94
C VAL A 42 -11.38 -34.25 18.62
N GLU A 43 -11.44 -34.72 17.37
CA GLU A 43 -11.96 -35.96 16.75
C GLU A 43 -13.15 -36.82 17.26
N ASN A 44 -13.95 -37.22 16.24
CA ASN A 44 -14.41 -38.58 15.87
C ASN A 44 -15.81 -39.13 16.26
N VAL A 45 -16.56 -39.41 15.17
CA VAL A 45 -17.35 -40.63 14.85
C VAL A 45 -18.72 -40.81 15.53
N SER A 46 -19.81 -40.72 14.75
CA SER A 46 -20.63 -41.88 14.29
C SER A 46 -22.06 -41.54 13.85
N HIS A 47 -22.46 -42.19 12.75
CA HIS A 47 -23.80 -42.70 12.43
C HIS A 47 -24.96 -41.72 12.22
N TRP A 48 -25.42 -41.62 10.96
CA TRP A 48 -26.83 -41.92 10.63
C TRP A 48 -26.92 -42.60 9.25
N ARG A 49 -27.60 -43.75 9.23
CA ARG A 49 -27.86 -44.62 8.07
C ARG A 49 -29.11 -44.16 7.31
N SER A 50 -28.97 -44.13 5.98
CA SER A 50 -29.90 -44.43 4.87
C SER A 50 -31.43 -44.40 5.06
N LYS A 51 -32.10 -43.76 4.10
CA LYS A 51 -33.21 -44.40 3.37
C LYS A 51 -33.10 -44.16 1.85
N ASN A 52 -33.33 -45.26 1.13
CA ASN A 52 -33.14 -45.54 -0.29
C ASN A 52 -34.05 -44.80 -1.28
N ALA A 53 -33.53 -44.60 -2.50
CA ALA A 53 -34.18 -44.96 -3.79
C ALA A 53 -33.07 -45.05 -4.89
N LYS A 54 -32.51 -46.24 -5.18
CA LYS A 54 -32.76 -47.14 -6.35
C LYS A 54 -32.79 -46.41 -7.71
N MET A 55 -31.70 -46.51 -8.50
CA MET A 55 -31.45 -47.41 -9.66
C MET A 55 -31.99 -46.79 -10.97
N ASP A 56 -31.25 -46.67 -12.08
CA ASP A 56 -30.48 -47.68 -12.78
C ASP A 56 -29.31 -47.13 -13.63
N LEU A 57 -28.28 -47.96 -13.78
CA LEU A 57 -27.23 -47.85 -14.80
C LEU A 57 -27.57 -48.78 -15.95
N ASN A 58 -27.41 -48.31 -17.20
CA ASN A 58 -26.69 -49.06 -18.23
C ASN A 58 -26.34 -48.19 -19.46
N PRO A 59 -25.34 -48.60 -20.26
CA PRO A 59 -24.38 -47.71 -20.92
C PRO A 59 -24.71 -47.49 -22.40
N VAL A 60 -24.33 -46.32 -22.96
CA VAL A 60 -24.28 -46.12 -24.41
C VAL A 60 -23.06 -45.28 -24.80
N GLU A 61 -22.54 -45.65 -25.97
CA GLU A 61 -21.30 -45.33 -26.67
C GLU A 61 -21.03 -43.84 -27.00
N ASN A 62 -19.75 -43.60 -27.28
CA ASN A 62 -19.14 -42.42 -27.91
C ASN A 62 -19.99 -41.79 -29.04
N THR A 63 -19.98 -40.47 -29.11
CA THR A 63 -19.85 -39.71 -30.38
C THR A 63 -19.43 -38.27 -30.08
N GLU A 64 -18.75 -37.69 -31.05
CA GLU A 64 -18.03 -36.42 -31.08
C GLU A 64 -18.94 -35.20 -30.81
N ASP A 65 -18.42 -34.19 -30.11
CA ASP A 65 -18.12 -32.88 -30.71
C ASP A 65 -17.58 -31.90 -29.66
N SER A 66 -16.43 -31.33 -29.98
CA SER A 66 -15.74 -30.28 -29.23
C SER A 66 -16.45 -28.94 -29.44
N GLU A 67 -17.17 -28.44 -28.44
CA GLU A 67 -17.49 -27.01 -28.35
C GLU A 67 -16.44 -26.33 -27.47
N GLU A 68 -15.51 -25.64 -28.14
CA GLU A 68 -14.66 -24.62 -27.54
C GLU A 68 -15.56 -23.56 -26.87
N GLN A 69 -15.53 -23.48 -25.54
CA GLN A 69 -16.08 -22.34 -24.83
C GLN A 69 -15.19 -21.12 -25.11
N PHE A 70 -15.59 -20.34 -26.11
CA PHE A 70 -15.09 -18.99 -26.34
C PHE A 70 -15.42 -18.13 -25.11
N ILE A 71 -14.39 -17.71 -24.39
CA ILE A 71 -14.48 -16.63 -23.40
C ILE A 71 -14.67 -15.34 -24.18
N ASP A 72 -15.77 -14.65 -23.93
CA ASP A 72 -16.05 -13.32 -24.45
C ASP A 72 -14.96 -12.34 -23.98
N GLN A 73 -14.18 -11.82 -24.93
CA GLN A 73 -13.03 -10.94 -24.69
C GLN A 73 -13.41 -9.44 -24.70
N SER A 74 -14.69 -9.09 -24.57
CA SER A 74 -15.14 -7.70 -24.74
C SER A 74 -14.98 -6.77 -23.53
N ASP A 75 -14.41 -7.20 -22.40
CA ASP A 75 -14.18 -6.32 -21.22
C ASP A 75 -12.72 -5.90 -21.00
N TYR A 76 -11.85 -6.07 -22.01
CA TYR A 76 -10.46 -5.62 -21.92
C TYR A 76 -10.34 -4.09 -22.11
N LYS A 77 -10.58 -3.33 -21.05
CA LYS A 77 -10.27 -1.89 -21.01
C LYS A 77 -8.76 -1.69 -21.08
N ALA A 78 -8.29 -1.26 -22.24
CA ALA A 78 -6.92 -0.84 -22.47
C ALA A 78 -6.52 0.28 -21.47
N GLY A 79 -5.52 0.03 -20.63
CA GLY A 79 -4.94 1.03 -19.73
C GLY A 79 -4.35 0.46 -18.44
N LEU A 80 -4.95 -0.60 -17.89
CA LEU A 80 -4.56 -1.14 -16.58
C LEU A 80 -3.36 -2.10 -16.70
N ASN A 81 -2.29 -1.84 -15.94
CA ASN A 81 -1.20 -2.81 -15.79
C ASN A 81 -1.69 -3.98 -14.93
N ASN A 82 -1.96 -5.13 -15.57
CA ASN A 82 -2.44 -6.32 -14.87
C ASN A 82 -1.39 -6.79 -13.86
N PHE A 83 -1.75 -6.75 -12.58
CA PHE A 83 -0.83 -6.80 -11.46
C PHE A 83 -1.15 -8.02 -10.59
N GLU A 84 -0.57 -9.18 -10.93
CA GLU A 84 -0.98 -10.48 -10.38
C GLU A 84 0.04 -11.04 -9.39
N PHE A 85 -0.44 -11.53 -8.25
CA PHE A 85 0.37 -12.25 -7.29
C PHE A 85 0.50 -13.73 -7.67
N ILE A 86 1.74 -14.20 -7.80
CA ILE A 86 2.08 -15.56 -8.19
C ILE A 86 2.15 -16.43 -6.93
N LYS A 87 1.23 -17.38 -6.83
CA LYS A 87 1.15 -18.32 -5.71
C LYS A 87 2.18 -19.44 -5.84
N LEU A 88 3.03 -19.61 -4.83
CA LEU A 88 3.87 -20.80 -4.69
C LEU A 88 3.18 -21.87 -3.84
N ASP A 89 2.58 -21.47 -2.72
CA ASP A 89 1.75 -22.33 -1.89
C ASP A 89 0.74 -21.50 -1.10
N HIS A 90 -0.02 -22.11 -0.18
CA HIS A 90 -1.01 -21.42 0.64
C HIS A 90 -0.43 -20.37 1.62
N ARG A 91 0.90 -20.20 1.68
CA ARG A 91 1.59 -19.30 2.60
C ARG A 91 2.48 -18.28 1.91
N THR A 92 2.70 -18.43 0.61
CA THR A 92 3.75 -17.74 -0.12
C THR A 92 3.21 -17.25 -1.46
N TYR A 93 3.21 -15.94 -1.63
CA TYR A 93 2.80 -15.28 -2.87
C TYR A 93 3.87 -14.26 -3.26
N PHE A 94 4.33 -14.34 -4.50
CA PHE A 94 5.31 -13.40 -5.06
C PHE A 94 4.60 -12.37 -5.90
N LEU A 95 5.14 -11.15 -5.91
CA LEU A 95 4.60 -10.10 -6.75
C LEU A 95 5.50 -9.84 -7.96
N THR A 96 6.68 -9.32 -7.70
CA THR A 96 7.70 -9.02 -8.71
C THR A 96 9.07 -9.07 -8.05
N GLY A 97 10.10 -9.34 -8.84
CA GLY A 97 11.50 -9.30 -8.47
C GLY A 97 12.20 -8.05 -9.01
N TYR A 98 13.18 -7.54 -8.29
CA TYR A 98 14.04 -6.44 -8.75
C TYR A 98 15.50 -6.87 -8.77
N LEU A 99 16.19 -6.63 -9.87
CA LEU A 99 17.65 -6.74 -9.94
C LEU A 99 18.28 -5.51 -9.28
N ASP A 100 18.58 -5.62 -7.99
CA ASP A 100 19.16 -4.53 -7.20
C ASP A 100 20.69 -4.51 -7.30
N THR A 101 21.19 -3.53 -8.05
CA THR A 101 22.61 -3.28 -8.33
C THR A 101 23.18 -2.06 -7.60
N ARG A 102 22.43 -1.47 -6.66
CA ARG A 102 22.83 -0.22 -5.97
C ARG A 102 24.07 -0.34 -5.10
N GLN A 103 24.43 -1.55 -4.71
CA GLN A 103 25.55 -1.89 -3.83
C GLN A 103 26.55 -2.79 -4.56
N ASP A 104 27.79 -2.88 -4.08
CA ASP A 104 28.84 -3.76 -4.65
C ASP A 104 28.42 -5.23 -4.76
N VAL A 105 27.53 -5.66 -3.86
CA VAL A 105 26.89 -6.96 -3.87
C VAL A 105 25.50 -6.81 -4.48
N HIS A 106 25.26 -7.47 -5.61
CA HIS A 106 23.98 -7.41 -6.30
C HIS A 106 23.02 -8.47 -5.72
N TYR A 107 21.74 -8.12 -5.68
CA TYR A 107 20.68 -8.99 -5.20
C TYR A 107 19.52 -9.04 -6.18
N VAL A 108 18.87 -10.20 -6.30
CA VAL A 108 17.49 -10.26 -6.77
C VAL A 108 16.58 -10.15 -5.55
N ARG A 109 15.76 -9.11 -5.48
CA ARG A 109 14.83 -8.86 -4.37
C ARG A 109 13.41 -9.13 -4.83
N VAL A 110 12.81 -10.20 -4.32
CA VAL A 110 11.44 -10.57 -4.64
C VAL A 110 10.49 -10.03 -3.57
N LEU A 111 9.60 -9.14 -3.97
CA LEU A 111 8.54 -8.60 -3.12
C LEU A 111 7.49 -9.69 -2.90
N THR A 112 7.26 -10.04 -1.64
CA THR A 112 6.59 -11.30 -1.28
C THR A 112 5.59 -11.09 -0.14
N ILE A 113 4.43 -11.75 -0.22
CA ILE A 113 3.56 -12.01 0.93
C ILE A 113 3.95 -13.36 1.53
N LEU A 114 4.27 -13.37 2.83
CA LEU A 114 4.48 -14.60 3.60
C LEU A 114 3.55 -14.63 4.80
N LYS A 115 3.15 -15.83 5.20
CA LYS A 115 2.57 -16.06 6.54
C LYS A 115 3.62 -15.72 7.60
N THR A 116 3.31 -14.82 8.52
CA THR A 116 4.30 -14.27 9.47
C THR A 116 4.75 -15.32 10.48
N THR A 117 5.99 -15.18 10.94
CA THR A 117 6.67 -16.20 11.77
C THR A 117 5.96 -16.50 13.09
N GLN A 118 5.23 -15.53 13.64
CA GLN A 118 4.45 -15.66 14.87
C GLN A 118 3.28 -16.65 14.73
N HIS A 119 2.82 -16.89 13.50
CA HIS A 119 1.70 -17.78 13.17
C HIS A 119 2.15 -19.09 12.48
N ILE A 120 3.45 -19.41 12.57
CA ILE A 120 4.02 -20.69 12.12
C ILE A 120 4.19 -21.62 13.32
N HIS A 121 3.30 -22.60 13.47
CA HIS A 121 3.27 -23.50 14.63
C HIS A 121 4.21 -24.71 14.53
N GLN A 122 4.81 -24.98 13.37
CA GLN A 122 5.72 -26.12 13.16
C GLN A 122 7.09 -25.68 12.57
N PRO A 123 8.23 -26.17 13.09
CA PRO A 123 9.57 -25.81 12.59
C PRO A 123 9.86 -26.32 11.16
N ASP A 124 9.36 -27.51 10.80
CA ASP A 124 9.56 -28.15 9.48
C ASP A 124 8.87 -27.40 8.33
N ASP A 125 8.04 -26.41 8.65
CA ASP A 125 7.33 -25.61 7.67
C ASP A 125 8.17 -24.46 7.08
N ARG A 126 9.37 -24.21 7.61
CA ARG A 126 10.31 -23.19 7.13
C ARG A 126 11.25 -23.73 6.05
N HIS A 127 10.68 -24.34 5.02
CA HIS A 127 11.50 -24.78 3.89
C HIS A 127 12.16 -23.56 3.23
N PRO A 128 13.48 -23.57 3.02
CA PRO A 128 14.18 -22.49 2.33
C PRO A 128 13.63 -22.35 0.91
N ILE A 129 13.40 -21.11 0.49
CA ILE A 129 13.04 -20.79 -0.89
C ILE A 129 14.34 -20.49 -1.65
N TYR A 130 14.48 -21.06 -2.84
CA TYR A 130 15.63 -20.88 -3.73
C TYR A 130 15.23 -20.07 -4.95
N CYS A 131 16.15 -19.25 -5.43
CA CYS A 131 16.04 -18.56 -6.70
C CYS A 131 16.83 -19.31 -7.77
N TYR A 132 16.22 -19.45 -8.95
CA TYR A 132 16.82 -20.00 -10.15
C TYR A 132 16.75 -18.97 -11.27
N ILE A 133 17.88 -18.69 -11.92
CA ILE A 133 17.92 -17.73 -13.02
C ILE A 133 18.62 -18.35 -14.21
N ASN A 134 17.98 -18.25 -15.37
CA ASN A 134 18.58 -18.58 -16.66
C ASN A 134 19.59 -17.50 -17.02
N MET A 135 20.86 -17.88 -17.12
CA MET A 135 21.93 -17.01 -17.57
C MET A 135 22.00 -16.98 -19.10
N ALA A 136 22.54 -15.90 -19.66
CA ALA A 136 22.70 -15.71 -21.10
C ALA A 136 23.53 -16.81 -21.81
N ASN A 137 24.31 -17.60 -21.06
CA ASN A 137 25.08 -18.73 -21.58
C ASN A 137 24.29 -20.07 -21.58
N GLY A 138 22.97 -20.02 -21.33
CA GLY A 138 22.09 -21.18 -21.29
C GLY A 138 22.19 -22.03 -20.03
N LYS A 139 23.01 -21.65 -19.04
CA LYS A 139 23.09 -22.35 -17.74
C LYS A 139 22.15 -21.72 -16.73
N VAL A 140 21.69 -22.52 -15.77
CA VAL A 140 20.87 -22.06 -14.64
C VAL A 140 21.77 -21.85 -13.42
N ILE A 141 21.60 -20.72 -12.74
CA ILE A 141 22.23 -20.48 -11.44
C ILE A 141 21.20 -20.65 -10.33
N ARG A 142 21.56 -21.41 -9.28
CA ARG A 142 20.78 -21.53 -8.05
C ARG A 142 21.37 -20.63 -6.97
N MET A 143 20.52 -19.87 -6.29
CA MET A 143 20.87 -19.02 -5.16
C MET A 143 19.93 -19.30 -3.99
N ASN A 144 20.46 -19.21 -2.77
CA ASN A 144 19.63 -19.26 -1.57
C ASN A 144 18.98 -17.90 -1.36
N SER A 145 17.70 -17.86 -0.99
CA SER A 145 17.06 -16.63 -0.55
C SER A 145 17.30 -16.37 0.94
N THR A 146 17.42 -15.10 1.31
CA THR A 146 17.35 -14.61 2.68
C THR A 146 16.05 -13.82 2.85
N VAL A 147 15.36 -14.04 3.98
CA VAL A 147 14.09 -13.38 4.29
C VAL A 147 14.37 -12.05 5.01
N TYR A 148 13.76 -10.97 4.53
CA TYR A 148 13.70 -9.68 5.21
C TYR A 148 12.24 -9.33 5.46
N GLU A 149 11.85 -9.22 6.73
CA GLU A 149 10.49 -8.84 7.14
C GLU A 149 10.36 -7.31 7.20
N PHE A 150 9.26 -6.77 6.68
CA PHE A 150 9.00 -5.34 6.77
C PHE A 150 8.63 -4.90 8.19
N SER A 151 9.00 -3.68 8.54
CA SER A 151 8.92 -3.14 9.90
C SER A 151 7.49 -3.02 10.44
N GLU A 152 6.50 -2.83 9.56
CA GLU A 152 5.11 -2.52 9.89
C GLU A 152 4.13 -3.62 9.44
N ASN A 153 4.46 -4.90 9.65
CA ASN A 153 3.51 -5.99 9.39
C ASN A 153 2.33 -6.08 10.40
N HIS A 154 2.41 -5.34 11.52
CA HIS A 154 1.37 -5.24 12.56
C HIS A 154 0.88 -6.59 13.11
N SER A 155 1.76 -7.60 13.21
CA SER A 155 1.45 -8.94 13.76
C SER A 155 0.29 -9.68 13.08
N ASN A 156 -0.08 -9.28 11.86
CA ASN A 156 -1.11 -9.97 11.07
C ASN A 156 -0.65 -11.37 10.63
N ILE A 157 -1.61 -12.19 10.20
CA ILE A 157 -1.33 -13.57 9.75
C ILE A 157 -0.39 -13.55 8.55
N PHE A 158 -0.64 -12.64 7.60
CA PHE A 158 0.22 -12.36 6.47
C PHE A 158 0.89 -11.00 6.60
N GLY A 159 2.10 -10.91 6.07
CA GLY A 159 2.90 -9.69 6.03
C GLY A 159 3.66 -9.55 4.72
N GLY A 160 4.23 -8.37 4.51
CA GLY A 160 5.14 -8.09 3.41
C GLY A 160 6.60 -8.40 3.77
N PHE A 161 7.33 -8.93 2.78
CA PHE A 161 8.71 -9.35 2.90
C PHE A 161 9.49 -9.08 1.61
N PHE A 162 10.81 -8.99 1.73
CA PHE A 162 11.72 -9.27 0.62
C PHE A 162 12.35 -10.64 0.78
N LEU A 163 12.27 -11.47 -0.25
CA LEU A 163 13.20 -12.59 -0.44
C LEU A 163 14.36 -12.12 -1.29
N SER A 164 15.55 -12.03 -0.68
CA SER A 164 16.75 -11.54 -1.35
C SER A 164 17.69 -12.68 -1.72
N CYS A 165 18.00 -12.83 -3.01
CA CYS A 165 18.94 -13.80 -3.54
C CYS A 165 20.23 -13.11 -3.93
N LYS A 166 21.32 -13.42 -3.20
CA LYS A 166 22.63 -12.83 -3.45
C LYS A 166 23.22 -13.38 -4.75
N ILE A 167 23.56 -12.48 -5.67
CA ILE A 167 24.11 -12.84 -6.96
C ILE A 167 25.64 -13.03 -6.83
N PRO A 168 26.20 -14.15 -7.33
CA PRO A 168 27.65 -14.30 -7.39
C PRO A 168 28.30 -13.33 -8.38
N LYS A 169 29.38 -12.66 -7.98
CA LYS A 169 30.08 -11.63 -8.79
C LYS A 169 30.44 -12.08 -10.20
N TRP A 170 30.85 -13.34 -10.37
CA TRP A 170 31.20 -13.90 -11.68
C TRP A 170 30.01 -13.96 -12.67
N SER A 171 28.78 -13.87 -12.17
CA SER A 171 27.54 -14.01 -12.96
C SER A 171 26.85 -12.70 -13.31
N TYR A 172 27.32 -11.54 -12.81
CA TYR A 172 26.63 -10.24 -12.97
C TYR A 172 26.24 -9.95 -14.42
N ASN A 173 27.20 -10.02 -15.36
CA ASN A 173 26.94 -9.76 -16.78
C ASN A 173 26.05 -10.82 -17.45
N LEU A 174 26.02 -12.04 -16.90
CA LEU A 174 25.27 -13.15 -17.46
C LEU A 174 23.77 -13.10 -17.12
N ILE A 175 23.40 -12.39 -16.04
CA ILE A 175 22.01 -12.22 -15.60
C ILE A 175 21.45 -10.83 -15.86
N ALA A 176 22.26 -9.89 -16.37
CA ALA A 176 21.89 -8.49 -16.58
C ALA A 176 20.71 -8.30 -17.55
N LYS A 177 20.31 -9.34 -18.30
CA LYS A 177 19.16 -9.34 -19.21
C LYS A 177 18.07 -10.35 -18.83
N ALA A 178 18.17 -10.97 -17.66
CA ALA A 178 17.18 -11.94 -17.21
C ALA A 178 15.85 -11.24 -16.91
N THR A 179 14.75 -11.66 -17.52
CA THR A 179 13.43 -11.03 -17.37
C THR A 179 12.56 -11.71 -16.32
N GLU A 180 13.04 -12.82 -15.74
CA GLU A 180 12.33 -13.60 -14.75
C GLU A 180 13.31 -14.28 -13.78
N VAL A 181 12.81 -14.55 -12.57
CA VAL A 181 13.45 -15.41 -11.57
C VAL A 181 12.48 -16.52 -11.18
N HIS A 182 12.95 -17.76 -11.21
CA HIS A 182 12.16 -18.93 -10.83
C HIS A 182 12.33 -19.21 -9.34
N MET A 183 11.22 -19.29 -8.61
CA MET A 183 11.20 -19.47 -7.16
C MET A 183 10.72 -20.88 -6.82
N SER A 184 11.46 -21.62 -5.99
CA SER A 184 11.08 -22.98 -5.59
C SER A 184 11.50 -23.32 -4.16
N LYS A 185 10.81 -24.28 -3.54
CA LYS A 185 11.21 -24.91 -2.26
C LYS A 185 12.19 -26.07 -2.45
N SER A 186 12.33 -26.57 -3.68
CA SER A 186 13.27 -27.66 -3.99
C SER A 186 14.68 -27.12 -4.22
N LYS A 187 15.69 -27.89 -3.77
CA LYS A 187 17.11 -27.67 -4.09
C LYS A 187 17.48 -28.08 -5.51
N ASP A 188 16.67 -28.97 -6.08
CA ASP A 188 16.84 -29.48 -7.42
C ASP A 188 15.82 -28.76 -8.32
N PHE A 189 16.32 -28.14 -9.38
CA PHE A 189 15.48 -27.36 -10.29
C PHE A 189 14.64 -28.32 -11.13
N GLU A 190 13.42 -28.57 -10.68
CA GLU A 190 12.37 -29.20 -11.48
C GLU A 190 11.40 -28.12 -11.93
N LYS A 191 11.21 -27.99 -13.24
CA LYS A 191 10.42 -26.92 -13.85
C LYS A 191 8.99 -26.89 -13.31
N ASP A 192 8.42 -28.06 -13.01
CA ASP A 192 7.05 -28.20 -12.49
C ASP A 192 6.92 -27.84 -11.00
N LEU A 193 8.04 -27.62 -10.30
CA LEU A 193 8.10 -27.26 -8.88
C LEU A 193 8.58 -25.82 -8.64
N ALA A 194 8.79 -25.05 -9.71
CA ALA A 194 9.22 -23.66 -9.65
C ALA A 194 8.17 -22.75 -10.29
N VAL A 195 7.99 -21.56 -9.70
CA VAL A 195 7.10 -20.53 -10.26
C VAL A 195 7.95 -19.39 -10.81
N ALA A 196 7.66 -18.97 -12.04
CA ALA A 196 8.34 -17.84 -12.67
C ALA A 196 7.78 -16.53 -12.09
N VAL A 197 8.67 -15.65 -11.64
CA VAL A 197 8.34 -14.32 -11.14
C VAL A 197 9.00 -13.28 -12.06
N PRO A 198 8.26 -12.26 -12.53
CA PRO A 198 8.84 -11.16 -13.31
C PRO A 198 10.06 -10.57 -12.61
N LEU A 199 11.12 -10.28 -13.37
CA LEU A 199 12.32 -9.64 -12.87
C LEU A 199 12.49 -8.29 -13.57
N GLU A 200 12.24 -7.24 -12.80
CA GLU A 200 12.41 -5.86 -13.22
C GLU A 200 13.86 -5.42 -13.09
N HIS A 201 14.27 -4.61 -14.07
CA HIS A 201 15.55 -3.93 -14.09
C HIS A 201 15.34 -2.47 -13.79
N PHE A 202 16.25 -1.90 -13.01
CA PHE A 202 16.30 -0.47 -12.84
C PHE A 202 16.62 0.21 -14.17
N HIS A 203 15.92 1.32 -14.44
CA HIS A 203 16.09 2.07 -15.68
C HIS A 203 17.41 2.85 -15.65
N ASP A 204 18.33 2.58 -16.59
CA ASP A 204 19.65 3.22 -16.66
C ASP A 204 19.67 4.63 -17.29
N GLY A 205 18.50 5.22 -17.56
CA GLY A 205 18.37 6.58 -18.10
C GLY A 205 17.98 7.63 -17.06
N PRO A 206 17.99 8.93 -17.43
CA PRO A 206 17.56 10.00 -16.53
C PRO A 206 16.12 9.78 -16.07
N ALA A 207 15.84 10.19 -14.84
CA ALA A 207 14.49 10.18 -14.30
C ALA A 207 13.55 10.96 -15.24
N ARG A 208 12.39 10.36 -15.53
CA ARG A 208 11.35 10.95 -16.38
C ARG A 208 10.55 12.00 -15.63
N HIS A 209 10.46 11.86 -14.31
CA HIS A 209 9.71 12.73 -13.42
C HIS A 209 10.65 13.31 -12.36
N GLU A 210 10.52 14.61 -12.07
CA GLU A 210 11.21 15.22 -10.93
C GLU A 210 10.55 14.77 -9.63
N PHE A 211 9.21 14.76 -9.56
CA PHE A 211 8.43 14.23 -8.45
C PHE A 211 7.33 13.27 -8.91
N GLY A 212 7.43 12.01 -8.49
CA GLY A 212 6.31 11.07 -8.50
C GLY A 212 5.56 11.06 -7.16
N VAL A 213 4.27 10.73 -7.18
CA VAL A 213 3.44 10.60 -5.97
C VAL A 213 2.92 9.17 -5.86
N CYS A 214 3.32 8.48 -4.80
CA CYS A 214 2.80 7.17 -4.43
C CYS A 214 1.59 7.33 -3.53
N VAL A 215 0.43 6.87 -4.00
CA VAL A 215 -0.80 6.81 -3.20
C VAL A 215 -1.08 5.34 -2.88
N PRO A 216 -1.25 4.94 -1.61
CA PRO A 216 -1.51 3.56 -1.22
C PRO A 216 -2.84 3.02 -1.76
N PRO A 217 -3.18 1.73 -1.54
CA PRO A 217 -4.37 1.13 -2.11
C PRO A 217 -5.61 1.89 -1.65
N ILE A 218 -6.37 2.35 -2.62
CA ILE A 218 -7.64 3.03 -2.41
C ILE A 218 -8.66 1.91 -2.21
N PHE A 219 -9.26 1.83 -1.01
CA PHE A 219 -10.26 0.81 -0.66
C PHE A 219 -11.44 1.35 0.16
N ASN A 220 -12.60 0.68 0.10
CA ASN A 220 -13.83 0.89 0.86
C ASN A 220 -14.08 2.33 1.35
N ILE A 221 -14.45 3.22 0.43
CA ILE A 221 -14.92 4.56 0.80
C ILE A 221 -16.16 4.93 -0.01
N TRP A 222 -17.20 4.10 0.07
CA TRP A 222 -18.45 4.22 -0.68
C TRP A 222 -19.13 5.59 -0.65
N ASP A 223 -18.70 6.54 0.20
CA ASP A 223 -19.19 7.93 0.16
C ASP A 223 -18.16 9.05 0.49
N LYS A 224 -16.89 8.76 0.82
CA LYS A 224 -15.96 9.83 1.27
C LYS A 224 -15.00 10.34 0.20
N ILE A 225 -14.64 9.57 -0.82
CA ILE A 225 -13.89 10.09 -1.97
C ILE A 225 -14.90 10.46 -3.04
N THR A 226 -15.00 11.74 -3.35
CA THR A 226 -15.84 12.25 -4.43
C THR A 226 -14.96 12.67 -5.59
N ARG A 227 -15.52 12.73 -6.81
CA ARG A 227 -14.85 13.32 -7.97
C ARG A 227 -14.18 14.66 -7.66
N GLN A 228 -14.88 15.52 -6.89
CA GLN A 228 -14.34 16.82 -6.47
C GLN A 228 -13.06 16.66 -5.65
N LYS A 229 -13.05 15.79 -4.63
CA LYS A 229 -11.87 15.58 -3.79
C LYS A 229 -10.70 14.98 -4.58
N LEU A 230 -10.97 14.04 -5.47
CA LEU A 230 -9.94 13.42 -6.30
C LEU A 230 -9.30 14.43 -7.27
N VAL A 231 -10.11 15.21 -7.98
CA VAL A 231 -9.61 16.28 -8.86
C VAL A 231 -8.85 17.34 -8.07
N GLU A 232 -9.36 17.72 -6.89
CA GLU A 232 -8.68 18.67 -6.02
C GLU A 232 -7.32 18.13 -5.53
N PHE A 233 -7.25 16.85 -5.12
CA PHE A 233 -6.01 16.20 -4.74
C PHE A 233 -4.99 16.22 -5.87
N LEU A 234 -5.37 15.78 -7.07
CA LEU A 234 -4.51 15.72 -8.24
C LEU A 234 -3.98 17.11 -8.64
N GLU A 235 -4.87 18.10 -8.75
CA GLU A 235 -4.48 19.44 -9.21
C GLU A 235 -3.69 20.22 -8.14
N MET A 236 -4.07 20.13 -6.87
CA MET A 236 -3.34 20.80 -5.79
C MET A 236 -1.95 20.18 -5.62
N THR A 237 -1.84 18.86 -5.65
CA THR A 237 -0.54 18.18 -5.55
C THR A 237 0.36 18.48 -6.76
N THR A 238 -0.23 18.61 -7.96
CA THR A 238 0.49 19.10 -9.14
C THR A 238 0.99 20.54 -8.96
N ILE A 239 0.20 21.43 -8.34
CA ILE A 239 0.64 22.80 -8.03
C ILE A 239 1.80 22.82 -7.02
N LEU A 240 1.80 21.90 -6.06
CA LEU A 240 2.89 21.75 -5.08
C LEU A 240 4.17 21.19 -5.71
N GLY A 241 4.07 20.50 -6.85
CA GLY A 241 5.22 20.12 -7.66
C GLY A 241 5.24 18.67 -8.13
N ALA A 242 4.14 17.91 -7.98
CA ALA A 242 4.05 16.58 -8.57
C ALA A 242 3.99 16.63 -10.11
N ASP A 243 4.69 15.69 -10.74
CA ASP A 243 4.68 15.49 -12.18
C ASP A 243 3.83 14.27 -12.58
N HIS A 244 3.86 13.21 -11.77
CA HIS A 244 3.20 11.94 -12.06
C HIS A 244 2.66 11.27 -10.80
N PHE A 245 1.57 10.52 -10.96
CA PHE A 245 0.91 9.80 -9.87
C PHE A 245 0.97 8.29 -10.11
N TYR A 246 1.20 7.53 -9.04
CA TYR A 246 1.15 6.07 -9.01
C TYR A 246 0.09 5.68 -7.98
N MET A 247 -1.04 5.19 -8.45
CA MET A 247 -2.19 4.86 -7.59
C MET A 247 -2.56 3.39 -7.69
N TYR A 248 -3.00 2.82 -6.57
CA TYR A 248 -3.36 1.42 -6.45
C TYR A 248 -4.86 1.32 -6.19
N ILE A 249 -5.56 0.58 -7.03
CA ILE A 249 -6.99 0.36 -6.90
C ILE A 249 -7.22 -1.02 -6.31
N PHE A 250 -7.77 -1.09 -5.10
CA PHE A 250 -8.07 -2.39 -4.51
C PHE A 250 -9.22 -3.08 -5.26
N ARG A 251 -8.99 -4.32 -5.71
CA ARG A 251 -9.94 -5.11 -6.53
C ARG A 251 -10.47 -6.36 -5.79
N GLY A 252 -10.60 -6.31 -4.46
CA GLY A 252 -11.07 -7.43 -3.64
C GLY A 252 -12.51 -7.87 -3.91
N GLU A 253 -13.22 -8.36 -2.89
CA GLU A 253 -14.60 -8.85 -3.04
C GLU A 253 -15.52 -7.78 -3.65
N GLU A 254 -16.62 -8.18 -4.31
CA GLU A 254 -17.54 -7.24 -4.98
C GLU A 254 -18.03 -6.10 -4.06
N THR A 255 -18.16 -6.39 -2.75
CA THR A 255 -18.53 -5.41 -1.72
C THR A 255 -17.44 -4.39 -1.41
N ASP A 256 -16.20 -4.67 -1.79
CA ASP A 256 -15.04 -3.79 -1.64
C ASP A 256 -14.71 -3.01 -2.92
N ARG A 257 -15.41 -3.23 -4.05
CA ARG A 257 -15.15 -2.50 -5.32
C ARG A 257 -15.54 -1.02 -5.20
N ILE A 258 -14.55 -0.14 -5.09
CA ILE A 258 -14.69 1.26 -4.68
C ILE A 258 -15.07 2.21 -5.81
N ILE A 259 -14.58 1.94 -7.02
CA ILE A 259 -14.57 2.97 -8.05
C ILE A 259 -15.91 2.98 -8.75
N ASN A 260 -16.77 3.91 -8.36
CA ASN A 260 -17.92 4.28 -9.16
C ASN A 260 -17.45 4.90 -10.49
N GLU A 261 -18.30 4.86 -11.50
CA GLU A 261 -18.00 5.38 -12.85
C GLU A 261 -17.44 6.82 -12.80
N ASP A 262 -18.00 7.66 -11.93
CA ASP A 262 -17.59 9.06 -11.74
C ASP A 262 -16.11 9.21 -11.31
N LEU A 263 -15.59 8.32 -10.47
CA LEU A 263 -14.18 8.29 -10.07
C LEU A 263 -13.31 7.63 -11.14
N GLN A 264 -13.81 6.57 -11.78
CA GLN A 264 -13.10 5.84 -12.84
C GLN A 264 -12.75 6.80 -13.98
N CYS A 265 -13.70 7.62 -14.43
CA CYS A 265 -13.44 8.60 -15.49
C CYS A 265 -12.33 9.61 -15.14
N VAL A 266 -12.26 10.04 -13.87
CA VAL A 266 -11.21 10.97 -13.46
C VAL A 266 -9.86 10.29 -13.62
N LEU A 267 -9.72 9.08 -13.10
CA LEU A 267 -8.47 8.32 -13.17
C LEU A 267 -8.09 8.04 -14.63
N GLU A 268 -9.00 7.51 -15.44
CA GLU A 268 -8.77 7.24 -16.86
C GLU A 268 -8.41 8.51 -17.64
N SER A 269 -9.04 9.66 -17.36
CA SER A 269 -8.72 10.93 -18.03
C SER A 269 -7.33 11.49 -17.71
N TYR A 270 -6.76 11.10 -16.56
CA TYR A 270 -5.38 11.45 -16.16
C TYR A 270 -4.37 10.44 -16.67
N GLU A 271 -4.76 9.17 -16.80
CA GLU A 271 -3.96 8.13 -17.44
C GLU A 271 -3.80 8.40 -18.94
N GLU A 272 -4.89 8.76 -19.65
CA GLU A 272 -4.85 9.22 -21.06
C GLU A 272 -3.97 10.48 -21.23
N ALA A 273 -3.89 11.31 -20.20
CA ALA A 273 -3.03 12.49 -20.19
C ALA A 273 -1.57 12.20 -19.80
N GLU A 274 -1.19 10.93 -19.63
CA GLU A 274 0.13 10.46 -19.20
C GLU A 274 0.59 11.05 -17.86
N LYS A 275 -0.35 11.38 -16.97
CA LYS A 275 -0.06 11.94 -15.63
C LYS A 275 -0.24 10.94 -14.49
N LEU A 276 -0.85 9.80 -14.78
CA LEU A 276 -1.22 8.80 -13.79
C LEU A 276 -0.90 7.41 -14.34
N THR A 277 -0.38 6.55 -13.47
CA THR A 277 -0.31 5.11 -13.69
C THR A 277 -1.17 4.43 -12.64
N LEU A 278 -2.11 3.62 -13.11
CA LEU A 278 -2.97 2.80 -12.27
C LEU A 278 -2.44 1.38 -12.14
N TYR A 279 -2.55 0.84 -10.92
CA TYR A 279 -2.26 -0.55 -10.60
C TYR A 279 -3.51 -1.22 -10.04
N ASP A 280 -3.91 -2.34 -10.64
CA ASP A 280 -5.00 -3.17 -10.11
C ASP A 280 -4.48 -4.01 -8.93
N TRP A 281 -4.73 -3.55 -7.73
CA TRP A 281 -4.22 -4.14 -6.50
C TRP A 281 -5.11 -5.26 -6.00
N ASN A 282 -4.85 -6.48 -6.50
CA ASN A 282 -5.57 -7.70 -6.11
C ASN A 282 -4.75 -8.54 -5.12
N VAL A 283 -4.94 -8.31 -3.83
CA VAL A 283 -4.19 -9.03 -2.78
C VAL A 283 -4.76 -10.45 -2.60
N PRO A 284 -3.93 -11.53 -2.70
CA PRO A 284 -4.40 -12.92 -2.72
C PRO A 284 -4.68 -13.52 -1.34
N VAL A 285 -4.90 -12.67 -0.33
CA VAL A 285 -5.22 -13.05 1.04
C VAL A 285 -6.35 -12.18 1.57
N SER A 286 -7.07 -12.67 2.58
CA SER A 286 -8.16 -11.91 3.20
C SER A 286 -7.64 -10.56 3.72
N LYS A 287 -8.46 -9.51 3.57
CA LYS A 287 -8.17 -8.15 4.04
C LYS A 287 -8.04 -8.07 5.56
N GLU A 288 -8.64 -9.02 6.28
CA GLU A 288 -8.52 -9.16 7.74
C GLU A 288 -7.18 -9.78 8.15
N ASP A 289 -6.57 -10.57 7.26
CA ASP A 289 -5.34 -11.32 7.54
C ASP A 289 -4.06 -10.58 7.14
N ILE A 290 -4.17 -9.43 6.47
CA ILE A 290 -3.04 -8.58 6.06
C ILE A 290 -3.31 -7.12 6.42
N HIS A 291 -2.28 -6.41 6.88
CA HIS A 291 -2.45 -5.03 7.31
C HIS A 291 -2.95 -4.14 6.17
N TYR A 292 -4.08 -3.46 6.42
CA TYR A 292 -4.61 -2.36 5.60
C TYR A 292 -4.58 -2.67 4.09
N TYR A 293 -5.17 -3.82 3.70
CA TYR A 293 -5.30 -4.22 2.30
C TYR A 293 -3.95 -4.36 1.57
N GLY A 294 -2.90 -4.74 2.30
CA GLY A 294 -1.55 -4.90 1.76
C GLY A 294 -0.85 -3.57 1.48
N GLN A 295 -1.25 -2.47 2.13
CA GLN A 295 -0.67 -1.14 1.94
C GLN A 295 0.86 -1.14 1.93
N LEU A 296 1.49 -1.83 2.88
CA LEU A 296 2.95 -1.85 2.99
C LEU A 296 3.64 -2.44 1.75
N LEU A 297 3.04 -3.45 1.10
CA LEU A 297 3.56 -4.02 -0.14
C LEU A 297 3.42 -3.04 -1.31
N SER A 298 2.30 -2.33 -1.42
CA SER A 298 2.12 -1.32 -2.48
C SER A 298 3.09 -0.16 -2.33
N ILE A 299 3.43 0.21 -1.08
CA ILE A 299 4.44 1.22 -0.77
C ILE A 299 5.81 0.76 -1.26
N GLN A 300 6.22 -0.48 -0.96
CA GLN A 300 7.48 -1.01 -1.48
C GLN A 300 7.46 -1.16 -3.00
N HIS A 301 6.36 -1.63 -3.58
CA HIS A 301 6.23 -1.71 -5.03
C HIS A 301 6.41 -0.33 -5.68
N CYS A 302 5.71 0.70 -5.16
CA CYS A 302 5.85 2.06 -5.70
C CYS A 302 7.29 2.59 -5.58
N LEU A 303 7.95 2.34 -4.45
CA LEU A 303 9.34 2.72 -4.23
C LEU A 303 10.28 2.07 -5.25
N TYR A 304 10.17 0.75 -5.45
CA TYR A 304 11.11 -0.01 -6.25
C TYR A 304 10.83 0.09 -7.75
N SER A 305 9.58 -0.03 -8.19
CA SER A 305 9.21 0.03 -9.61
C SER A 305 9.38 1.42 -10.23
N ASN A 306 9.43 2.46 -9.40
CA ASN A 306 9.66 3.84 -9.82
C ASN A 306 11.03 4.38 -9.40
N MET A 307 11.88 3.51 -8.86
CA MET A 307 13.29 3.79 -8.69
C MET A 307 13.90 4.13 -10.05
N PHE A 308 14.57 5.28 -10.15
CA PHE A 308 15.13 5.84 -11.38
C PHE A 308 14.12 6.28 -12.46
N LYS A 309 12.81 6.04 -12.28
CA LYS A 309 11.77 6.71 -13.09
C LYS A 309 11.45 8.10 -12.54
N SER A 310 11.52 8.25 -11.22
CA SER A 310 11.28 9.50 -10.51
C SER A 310 12.50 9.87 -9.67
N LYS A 311 12.91 11.14 -9.71
CA LYS A 311 14.03 11.65 -8.90
C LYS A 311 13.65 11.73 -7.42
N TYR A 312 12.41 12.12 -7.14
CA TYR A 312 11.81 12.07 -5.82
C TYR A 312 10.47 11.34 -5.87
N LEU A 313 10.14 10.63 -4.80
CA LEU A 313 8.81 10.07 -4.56
C LEU A 313 8.21 10.66 -3.29
N ALA A 314 7.03 11.25 -3.40
CA ALA A 314 6.21 11.65 -2.27
C ALA A 314 5.22 10.52 -1.93
N PHE A 315 5.13 10.14 -0.66
CA PHE A 315 4.17 9.15 -0.19
C PHE A 315 3.02 9.87 0.51
N ASN A 316 1.86 9.94 -0.14
CA ASN A 316 0.70 10.72 0.29
C ASN A 316 -0.55 9.84 0.38
N ASP A 317 -1.42 10.13 1.34
CA ASP A 317 -2.81 9.69 1.28
C ASP A 317 -3.66 10.74 0.53
N LEU A 318 -4.83 10.36 0.00
CA LEU A 318 -5.69 11.25 -0.79
C LEU A 318 -6.24 12.46 -0.02
N ASP A 319 -6.24 12.41 1.32
CA ASP A 319 -6.65 13.49 2.20
C ASP A 319 -5.46 14.24 2.83
N GLU A 320 -4.22 13.96 2.38
CA GLU A 320 -3.00 14.55 2.92
C GLU A 320 -2.18 15.30 1.86
N PHE A 321 -1.77 16.52 2.19
CA PHE A 321 -0.93 17.35 1.32
C PHE A 321 0.35 17.74 2.05
N ILE A 322 1.51 17.55 1.44
CA ILE A 322 2.79 18.03 1.96
C ILE A 322 2.91 19.50 1.54
N VAL A 323 2.68 20.44 2.46
CA VAL A 323 2.56 21.88 2.14
C VAL A 323 3.81 22.63 2.61
N PRO A 324 4.66 23.11 1.69
CA PRO A 324 5.73 24.02 2.04
C PRO A 324 5.14 25.34 2.54
N LYS A 325 5.71 25.87 3.63
CA LYS A 325 5.26 27.12 4.28
C LYS A 325 6.20 28.29 3.99
N THR A 326 7.48 28.00 3.70
CA THR A 326 8.49 28.99 3.34
C THR A 326 8.70 29.10 1.82
N GLU A 327 8.23 28.13 1.05
CA GLU A 327 8.40 28.03 -0.39
C GLU A 327 7.07 27.71 -1.09
N LEU A 328 7.03 27.84 -2.42
CA LEU A 328 5.81 27.57 -3.19
C LEU A 328 5.69 26.14 -3.74
N THR A 329 6.79 25.38 -3.77
CA THR A 329 6.84 24.07 -4.44
C THR A 329 7.84 23.16 -3.73
N TRP A 330 7.64 21.85 -3.84
CA TRP A 330 8.55 20.84 -3.30
C TRP A 330 9.97 20.96 -3.85
N ASN A 331 10.14 21.23 -5.15
CA ASN A 331 11.46 21.41 -5.74
C ASN A 331 12.27 22.52 -5.05
N LYS A 332 11.66 23.70 -4.87
CA LYS A 332 12.28 24.84 -4.18
C LYS A 332 12.58 24.53 -2.72
N MET A 333 11.63 23.93 -2.01
CA MET A 333 11.79 23.53 -0.61
C MET A 333 12.94 22.54 -0.44
N VAL A 334 12.95 21.45 -1.21
CA VAL A 334 14.02 20.44 -1.15
C VAL A 334 15.39 21.04 -1.49
N SER A 335 15.44 22.02 -2.39
CA SER A 335 16.68 22.72 -2.76
C SER A 335 17.16 23.73 -1.71
N SER A 336 16.26 24.28 -0.89
CA SER A 336 16.59 25.32 0.11
C SER A 336 16.91 24.75 1.50
N ILE A 337 16.58 23.48 1.77
CA ILE A 337 16.93 22.82 3.03
C ILE A 337 18.45 22.68 3.14
N ALA A 338 19.03 23.36 4.13
CA ALA A 338 20.43 23.20 4.49
C ALA A 338 20.64 21.81 5.11
N ILE A 339 21.66 21.09 4.62
CA ILE A 339 22.02 19.77 5.12
C ILE A 339 23.30 19.96 5.95
N GLU A 340 23.16 19.79 7.27
CA GLU A 340 24.26 20.00 8.22
C GLU A 340 25.28 18.86 8.27
N ASP A 341 24.87 17.66 7.84
CA ASP A 341 25.70 16.47 7.79
C ASP A 341 26.32 16.28 6.39
N ASN A 342 27.50 15.67 6.32
CA ASN A 342 28.15 15.31 5.05
C ASN A 342 27.48 14.11 4.36
N LYS A 343 26.48 13.47 4.99
CA LYS A 343 25.75 12.35 4.41
C LYS A 343 24.67 12.80 3.42
N PRO A 344 24.58 12.17 2.23
CA PRO A 344 23.49 12.45 1.29
C PRO A 344 22.11 12.15 1.89
N PRO A 345 21.11 13.04 1.68
CA PRO A 345 19.75 12.78 2.15
C PRO A 345 19.11 11.67 1.31
N ALA A 346 18.55 10.68 1.99
CA ALA A 346 17.66 9.67 1.41
C ALA A 346 16.20 10.12 1.41
N GLY A 347 15.79 10.95 2.36
CA GLY A 347 14.43 11.46 2.42
C GLY A 347 14.23 12.60 3.40
N TYR A 348 13.12 13.29 3.20
CA TYR A 348 12.65 14.44 3.96
C TYR A 348 11.34 14.04 4.63
N VAL A 349 11.29 14.14 5.95
CA VAL A 349 10.14 13.72 6.78
C VAL A 349 9.42 14.95 7.30
N PHE A 350 8.10 14.95 7.15
CA PHE A 350 7.23 16.06 7.51
C PHE A 350 6.19 15.61 8.53
N LYS A 351 6.06 16.36 9.63
CA LYS A 351 4.99 16.17 10.61
C LYS A 351 3.64 16.56 10.05
N SER A 352 2.56 16.05 10.61
CA SER A 352 1.20 16.39 10.19
C SER A 352 0.44 17.22 11.20
N ALA A 353 -0.62 17.88 10.74
CA ALA A 353 -1.69 18.37 11.58
C ALA A 353 -3.04 18.11 10.90
N ILE A 354 -4.07 17.88 11.70
CA ILE A 354 -5.42 17.63 11.19
C ILE A 354 -6.10 18.97 10.91
N PHE A 355 -6.74 19.08 9.75
CA PHE A 355 -7.54 20.21 9.30
C PHE A 355 -9.02 19.78 9.25
N PRO A 356 -9.77 19.89 10.36
CA PRO A 356 -11.10 19.29 10.50
C PRO A 356 -12.21 20.10 9.82
N PRO A 357 -12.73 19.67 8.65
CA PRO A 357 -13.69 20.48 7.90
C PRO A 357 -15.00 20.74 8.64
N SER A 358 -15.41 19.87 9.58
CA SER A 358 -16.59 20.07 10.41
C SER A 358 -16.48 21.26 11.36
N ILE A 359 -15.26 21.69 11.70
CA ILE A 359 -14.98 22.76 12.67
C ILE A 359 -14.44 24.00 11.97
N SER A 360 -13.51 23.82 11.04
CA SER A 360 -12.74 24.91 10.42
C SER A 360 -13.43 25.55 9.21
N ARG A 361 -14.45 24.91 8.62
CA ARG A 361 -15.05 25.36 7.37
C ARG A 361 -16.22 26.33 7.63
N PRO A 362 -16.26 27.50 6.96
CA PRO A 362 -17.43 28.38 6.99
C PRO A 362 -18.69 27.66 6.48
N LYS A 363 -19.81 27.80 7.20
CA LYS A 363 -21.10 27.23 6.79
C LYS A 363 -21.57 27.87 5.47
N GLY A 364 -22.01 27.04 4.51
CA GLY A 364 -22.73 27.49 3.32
C GLY A 364 -21.89 27.77 2.07
N ILE A 365 -20.55 27.68 2.12
CA ILE A 365 -19.71 27.76 0.92
C ILE A 365 -19.15 26.37 0.65
N LYS A 366 -19.27 25.88 -0.60
CA LYS A 366 -18.51 24.70 -1.06
C LYS A 366 -17.30 25.08 -1.94
N PRO A 367 -16.28 25.84 -1.48
CA PRO A 367 -15.01 25.83 -2.18
C PRO A 367 -14.30 24.51 -1.85
N LEU A 368 -13.33 24.19 -2.70
CA LEU A 368 -12.23 23.27 -2.47
C LEU A 368 -11.87 23.13 -0.97
N ILE A 369 -11.80 21.90 -0.46
CA ILE A 369 -11.57 21.61 0.98
C ILE A 369 -10.26 22.27 1.46
N THR A 370 -9.23 22.23 0.62
CA THR A 370 -7.91 22.83 0.83
C THR A 370 -7.94 24.36 0.93
N MET A 371 -8.98 25.00 0.38
CA MET A 371 -9.16 26.45 0.39
C MET A 371 -10.13 26.95 1.46
N SER A 372 -10.87 26.04 2.09
CA SER A 372 -11.96 26.40 3.00
C SER A 372 -11.75 25.91 4.43
N SER A 373 -10.88 24.94 4.64
CA SER A 373 -10.46 24.47 5.97
C SER A 373 -9.09 25.05 6.32
N ILE A 374 -9.06 26.23 6.95
CA ILE A 374 -7.84 26.98 7.31
C ILE A 374 -7.52 26.95 8.82
N GLY A 375 -8.12 26.01 9.55
CA GLY A 375 -7.86 25.79 10.96
C GLY A 375 -7.34 24.37 11.15
N ARG A 376 -6.27 24.22 11.93
CA ARG A 376 -5.64 22.93 12.23
C ARG A 376 -5.55 22.63 13.71
N THR A 377 -5.39 21.36 14.05
CA THR A 377 -5.05 20.89 15.40
C THR A 377 -3.60 21.23 15.76
N LYS A 378 -3.20 20.84 16.98
CA LYS A 378 -1.78 20.68 17.30
C LYS A 378 -1.10 19.68 16.35
N ILE A 379 0.19 19.88 16.17
CA ILE A 379 1.01 19.05 15.29
C ILE A 379 1.18 17.66 15.90
N ASN A 380 1.00 16.63 15.07
CA ASN A 380 1.20 15.24 15.38
C ASN A 380 2.59 14.79 14.89
N PRO A 381 3.52 14.46 15.80
CA PRO A 381 4.87 14.05 15.42
C PRO A 381 4.97 12.58 14.99
N PHE A 382 3.92 11.78 15.18
CA PHE A 382 3.90 10.33 14.91
C PHE A 382 3.29 9.99 13.55
N ARG A 383 2.35 10.82 13.08
CA ARG A 383 1.77 10.70 11.74
C ARG A 383 2.56 11.60 10.81
N THR A 384 3.59 11.05 10.18
CA THR A 384 4.44 11.77 9.24
C THR A 384 4.20 11.29 7.80
N LYS A 385 4.62 12.10 6.83
CA LYS A 385 4.75 11.71 5.43
C LYS A 385 6.12 12.11 4.91
N CYS A 386 6.53 11.50 3.80
CA CYS A 386 7.90 11.58 3.34
C CYS A 386 7.97 11.93 1.85
N ILE A 387 8.96 12.74 1.49
CA ILE A 387 9.48 12.86 0.12
C ILE A 387 10.87 12.24 0.12
N VAL A 388 11.10 11.21 -0.70
CA VAL A 388 12.35 10.45 -0.68
C VAL A 388 13.03 10.41 -2.03
N LYS A 389 14.35 10.19 -2.02
CA LYS A 389 15.11 9.76 -3.18
C LYS A 389 15.07 8.23 -3.24
N PRO A 390 14.32 7.63 -4.18
CA PRO A 390 13.99 6.21 -4.11
C PRO A 390 15.22 5.31 -4.11
N GLU A 391 16.28 5.68 -4.84
CA GLU A 391 17.51 4.91 -4.93
C GLU A 391 18.27 4.83 -3.59
N ARG A 392 18.03 5.76 -2.67
CA ARG A 392 18.69 5.84 -1.35
C ARG A 392 17.88 5.23 -0.22
N VAL A 393 16.68 4.74 -0.51
CA VAL A 393 15.81 4.08 0.48
C VAL A 393 15.80 2.57 0.23
N TYR A 394 15.95 1.79 1.31
CA TYR A 394 15.84 0.33 1.27
C TYR A 394 14.41 -0.11 1.55
N GLU A 395 13.75 0.52 2.52
CA GLU A 395 12.38 0.22 2.92
C GLU A 395 11.66 1.50 3.36
N MET A 396 10.47 1.71 2.82
CA MET A 396 9.54 2.72 3.29
C MET A 396 8.56 2.14 4.31
N GLY A 397 8.31 2.85 5.40
CA GLY A 397 7.15 2.57 6.26
C GLY A 397 5.89 3.28 5.75
N ILE A 398 4.78 3.10 6.46
CA ILE A 398 3.50 3.78 6.20
C ILE A 398 3.63 5.28 6.46
N HIS A 399 4.29 5.64 7.57
CA HIS A 399 4.47 7.04 7.97
C HIS A 399 5.91 7.52 7.93
N HIS A 400 6.90 6.64 7.83
CA HIS A 400 8.31 6.99 8.00
C HIS A 400 9.19 6.29 6.97
N VAL A 401 10.48 6.64 6.92
CA VAL A 401 11.47 5.84 6.19
C VAL A 401 12.04 4.79 7.14
N ALA A 402 11.68 3.52 6.93
CA ALA A 402 12.04 2.43 7.84
C ALA A 402 13.53 2.09 7.75
N LYS A 403 14.11 2.11 6.55
CA LYS A 403 15.53 1.82 6.32
C LYS A 403 16.08 2.53 5.11
N VAL A 404 17.24 3.18 5.28
CA VAL A 404 18.01 3.83 4.20
C VAL A 404 19.17 2.96 3.74
N GLN A 405 19.74 3.29 2.57
CA GLN A 405 21.02 2.74 2.12
C GLN A 405 22.15 3.21 3.04
N GLU A 406 23.26 2.46 3.05
CA GLU A 406 24.47 2.85 3.78
C GLU A 406 24.94 4.26 3.37
N GLU A 407 25.53 4.99 4.33
CA GLU A 407 25.97 6.37 4.17
C GLU A 407 24.90 7.41 3.79
N CYS A 408 23.62 7.06 3.81
CA CYS A 408 22.53 8.02 3.64
C CYS A 408 21.92 8.43 4.98
N MET A 409 21.21 9.56 4.99
CA MET A 409 20.51 10.07 6.18
C MET A 409 19.06 10.46 5.90
N ILE A 410 18.26 10.55 6.96
CA ILE A 410 16.92 11.14 6.91
C ILE A 410 16.97 12.56 7.47
N VAL A 411 16.33 13.49 6.77
CA VAL A 411 16.22 14.88 7.16
C VAL A 411 14.82 15.12 7.73
N ASN A 412 14.75 15.43 9.03
CA ASN A 412 13.50 15.87 9.64
C ASN A 412 13.31 17.36 9.35
N VAL A 413 12.26 17.69 8.60
CA VAL A 413 12.01 19.07 8.18
C VAL A 413 11.24 19.81 9.26
N PRO A 414 11.67 21.02 9.69
CA PRO A 414 10.93 21.82 10.66
C PRO A 414 9.51 22.14 10.19
N GLU A 415 8.56 22.15 11.12
CA GLU A 415 7.14 22.40 10.86
C GLU A 415 6.84 23.82 10.38
N GLU A 416 7.77 24.75 10.60
CA GLU A 416 7.78 26.11 10.06
C GLU A 416 8.16 26.15 8.59
N THR A 417 8.90 25.14 8.11
CA THR A 417 9.33 25.01 6.71
C THR A 417 8.28 24.27 5.88
N CYS A 418 7.74 23.18 6.41
CA CYS A 418 6.73 22.36 5.74
C CYS A 418 5.90 21.55 6.72
N LEU A 419 4.61 21.40 6.43
CA LEU A 419 3.67 20.65 7.26
C LEU A 419 2.77 19.79 6.37
N VAL A 420 2.47 18.57 6.82
CA VAL A 420 1.44 17.74 6.18
C VAL A 420 0.06 18.22 6.66
N HIS A 421 -0.75 18.65 5.72
CA HIS A 421 -2.13 19.04 5.96
C HIS A 421 -3.04 17.84 5.78
N HIS A 422 -3.57 17.29 6.88
CA HIS A 422 -4.46 16.13 6.87
C HIS A 422 -5.93 16.57 6.95
N PHE A 423 -6.63 16.60 5.82
CA PHE A 423 -8.01 17.08 5.73
C PHE A 423 -9.05 16.01 6.09
N ARG A 424 -9.19 15.77 7.40
CA ARG A 424 -10.21 14.87 7.94
C ARG A 424 -10.84 15.41 9.21
N ASN A 425 -12.05 14.95 9.51
CA ASN A 425 -12.66 15.22 10.81
C ASN A 425 -11.91 14.45 11.90
N CYS A 426 -11.82 15.06 13.07
CA CYS A 426 -11.25 14.46 14.25
C CYS A 426 -11.97 13.17 14.64
N GLN A 427 -11.19 12.16 15.01
CA GLN A 427 -11.73 10.93 15.61
C GLN A 427 -11.43 10.94 17.12
N GLN A 428 -12.16 10.13 17.88
CA GLN A 428 -11.81 9.90 19.28
C GLN A 428 -10.60 8.94 19.33
N ASP A 429 -9.41 9.48 19.11
CA ASP A 429 -8.13 8.77 19.22
C ASP A 429 -7.24 9.48 20.26
N GLU A 430 -6.47 8.71 21.02
CA GLU A 430 -5.58 9.19 22.10
C GLU A 430 -4.47 10.13 21.57
N HIS A 431 -4.22 10.13 20.26
CA HIS A 431 -3.19 10.92 19.60
C HIS A 431 -3.72 12.16 18.86
N GLU A 432 -5.01 12.49 18.99
CA GLU A 432 -5.67 13.59 18.28
C GLU A 432 -6.28 14.61 19.25
N ASP A 433 -5.57 15.70 19.54
CA ASP A 433 -6.11 16.82 20.32
C ASP A 433 -6.80 17.86 19.42
N CYS A 434 -8.11 17.71 19.30
CA CYS A 434 -8.98 18.65 18.57
C CYS A 434 -9.69 19.66 19.46
N SER A 435 -9.33 19.75 20.75
CA SER A 435 -9.91 20.75 21.65
C SER A 435 -9.50 22.17 21.28
N THR A 436 -8.34 22.32 20.62
CA THR A 436 -7.74 23.60 20.27
C THR A 436 -7.46 23.64 18.77
N ILE A 437 -8.06 24.61 18.07
CA ILE A 437 -7.82 24.86 16.65
C ILE A 437 -6.98 26.13 16.50
N GLN A 438 -5.90 26.04 15.73
CA GLN A 438 -4.99 27.13 15.39
C GLN A 438 -5.20 27.53 13.92
N PRO A 439 -5.19 28.83 13.57
CA PRO A 439 -5.25 29.25 12.19
C PRO A 439 -3.98 28.82 11.45
N ASP A 440 -4.15 28.28 10.24
CA ASP A 440 -3.08 27.98 9.30
C ASP A 440 -3.65 28.11 7.88
N ASP A 441 -3.34 29.24 7.24
CA ASP A 441 -3.82 29.60 5.90
C ASP A 441 -2.74 29.38 4.82
N SER A 442 -1.66 28.65 5.13
CA SER A 442 -0.50 28.46 4.25
C SER A 442 -0.86 27.88 2.88
N MET A 443 -1.91 27.06 2.79
CA MET A 443 -2.42 26.53 1.52
C MET A 443 -3.09 27.61 0.63
N SER A 444 -3.62 28.68 1.23
CA SER A 444 -4.45 29.68 0.55
C SER A 444 -3.70 30.48 -0.51
N ILE A 445 -2.36 30.55 -0.42
CA ILE A 445 -1.51 31.21 -1.43
C ILE A 445 -1.67 30.60 -2.83
N HIS A 446 -2.11 29.34 -2.89
CA HIS A 446 -2.31 28.61 -4.15
C HIS A 446 -3.70 28.78 -4.76
N LYS A 447 -4.62 29.47 -4.07
CA LYS A 447 -6.03 29.59 -4.49
C LYS A 447 -6.20 30.05 -5.94
N THR A 448 -5.51 31.12 -6.33
CA THR A 448 -5.61 31.71 -7.67
C THR A 448 -5.09 30.80 -8.78
N LYS A 449 -4.24 29.81 -8.44
CA LYS A 449 -3.80 28.76 -9.36
C LYS A 449 -4.72 27.55 -9.34
N LEU A 450 -5.22 27.17 -8.17
CA LEU A 450 -6.01 25.94 -7.99
C LEU A 450 -7.41 26.07 -8.58
N GLU A 451 -8.14 27.14 -8.29
CA GLU A 451 -9.53 27.30 -8.75
C GLU A 451 -9.71 27.12 -10.28
N PRO A 452 -8.92 27.79 -11.15
CA PRO A 452 -9.06 27.59 -12.59
C PRO A 452 -8.61 26.19 -13.05
N LYS A 453 -7.51 25.66 -12.50
CA LYS A 453 -7.01 24.32 -12.85
C LYS A 453 -8.02 23.24 -12.49
N TYR A 454 -8.55 23.31 -11.28
CA TYR A 454 -9.60 22.42 -10.80
C TYR A 454 -10.83 22.47 -11.71
N ALA A 455 -11.32 23.66 -12.06
CA ALA A 455 -12.51 23.78 -12.91
C ALA A 455 -12.29 23.14 -14.29
N ILE A 456 -11.13 23.36 -14.91
CA ILE A 456 -10.77 22.77 -16.21
C ILE A 456 -10.68 21.24 -16.10
N ALA A 457 -9.93 20.74 -15.11
CA ALA A 457 -9.73 19.30 -14.92
C ALA A 457 -11.06 18.58 -14.60
N TYR A 458 -11.91 19.20 -13.78
CA TYR A 458 -13.23 18.68 -13.46
C TYR A 458 -14.11 18.56 -14.72
N LEU A 459 -14.16 19.60 -15.55
CA LEU A 459 -14.92 19.57 -16.81
C LEU A 459 -14.36 18.56 -17.80
N LYS A 460 -13.03 18.39 -17.87
CA LYS A 460 -12.39 17.37 -18.71
C LYS A 460 -12.83 15.97 -18.28
N ALA A 461 -12.78 15.66 -16.99
CA ALA A 461 -13.22 14.36 -16.47
C ALA A 461 -14.72 14.09 -16.74
N VAL A 462 -15.58 15.11 -16.60
CA VAL A 462 -17.01 15.00 -16.95
C VAL A 462 -17.21 14.72 -18.44
N LYS A 463 -16.49 15.42 -19.32
CA LYS A 463 -16.54 15.16 -20.77
C LYS A 463 -16.07 13.75 -21.11
N TYR A 464 -14.99 13.30 -20.47
CA TYR A 464 -14.49 11.94 -20.62
C TYR A 464 -15.57 10.91 -20.24
N CYS A 465 -16.23 11.08 -19.09
CA CYS A 465 -17.36 10.21 -18.71
C CYS A 465 -18.44 10.15 -19.78
N ASN A 466 -18.87 11.30 -20.30
CA ASN A 466 -19.94 11.35 -21.28
C ASN A 466 -19.56 10.67 -22.61
N ALA A 467 -18.29 10.75 -23.01
CA ALA A 467 -17.83 10.12 -24.24
C ALA A 467 -17.68 8.60 -24.10
N VAL A 468 -17.26 8.11 -22.93
CA VAL A 468 -16.91 6.69 -22.73
C VAL A 468 -18.07 5.86 -22.21
N TYR A 469 -18.95 6.42 -21.37
CA TYR A 469 -19.97 5.66 -20.63
C TYR A 469 -21.41 6.03 -21.02
N ASN A 470 -21.64 7.12 -21.76
CA ASN A 470 -22.98 7.53 -22.21
C ASN A 470 -23.23 7.30 -23.71
N ASP A 471 -22.29 6.65 -24.42
CA ASP A 471 -22.41 6.32 -25.86
C ASP A 471 -22.96 4.89 -26.10
N ASP A 472 -23.76 4.38 -25.15
CA ASP A 472 -24.67 3.26 -25.41
C ASP A 472 -25.89 3.79 -26.19
N GLY A 473 -25.69 4.02 -27.50
CA GLY A 473 -26.76 3.90 -28.50
C GLY A 473 -27.98 4.82 -28.31
N LYS A 474 -27.79 6.07 -27.89
CA LYS A 474 -28.81 7.11 -28.12
C LYS A 474 -28.47 7.90 -29.37
N ASP A 475 -28.86 7.31 -30.50
CA ASP A 475 -29.58 8.08 -31.53
C ASP A 475 -30.77 8.78 -30.84
N THR A 476 -30.53 9.95 -30.25
CA THR A 476 -31.60 10.94 -30.04
C THR A 476 -31.38 12.04 -31.06
N VAL A 477 -32.10 11.84 -32.15
CA VAL A 477 -32.64 12.84 -33.07
C VAL A 477 -33.01 14.14 -32.34
N GLU A 478 -32.62 15.26 -32.97
CA GLU A 478 -32.98 16.68 -32.75
C GLU A 478 -32.29 17.48 -31.64
#